data_AF-A0A5J5CCA4-F1
#
_entry.id   AF-A0A5J5CCA4-F1
#
_cell.length_a   1.000
_cell.length_b   1.000
_cell.length_c   1.000
_cell.angle_alpha   90.00
_cell.angle_beta   90.00
_cell.angle_gamma   90.00
#
_symmetry.space_group_name_H-M   'P 1'
#
loop_
_entity.id
_entity.type
_entity.pdbx_description
1 polymer ?
#
loop_
_entity_poly.entity_id
_entity_poly.type
_entity_poly.pdbx_seq_one_letter_code
_entity_poly.pdbx_strand_id
1 'polypeptide(L)'
;MEPFRLQFMDTLFGNEFVNLTSMEEIQDKATLKVVYISCQPQDQGEPSFSFSSTSAPDDTSSCSGDSTMILSSSESTSSRASWPDLFCVPRFTYDAEIKLQKAHVAFKENGMLLIPDPKLKSDILEGLIQEIVKYTVYLTAVNLTKLQRHSS
;
A
#
# COMPACT_ATOMS: atom_id res chain seq x y z
N MET A 1 -4.48 17.92 -14.25
CA MET A 1 -3.13 17.45 -13.85
C MET A 1 -3.32 16.10 -13.20
N GLU A 2 -2.61 15.07 -13.63
CA GLU A 2 -2.67 13.77 -12.96
C GLU A 2 -2.00 13.85 -11.59
N PRO A 3 -2.56 13.21 -10.55
CA PRO A 3 -1.91 13.19 -9.24
C PRO A 3 -0.59 12.43 -9.32
N PHE A 4 0.41 12.87 -8.57
CA PHE A 4 1.72 12.24 -8.50
C PHE A 4 2.24 12.27 -7.06
N ARG A 5 3.13 11.34 -6.73
CA ARG A 5 3.94 11.38 -5.51
C ARG A 5 5.42 11.47 -5.85
N LEU A 6 6.19 12.03 -4.93
CA LEU A 6 7.64 12.07 -5.01
C LEU A 6 8.25 11.00 -4.12
N GLN A 7 9.30 10.37 -4.61
CA GLN A 7 10.17 9.50 -3.84
C GLN A 7 11.61 10.03 -3.94
N PHE A 8 12.42 9.83 -2.90
CA PHE A 8 13.83 10.17 -2.92
C PHE A 8 14.68 8.91 -2.68
N MET A 9 15.91 8.94 -3.19
CA MET A 9 16.87 7.86 -2.99
C MET A 9 17.50 7.97 -1.59
N ASP A 10 17.18 7.04 -0.69
CA ASP A 10 17.68 7.01 0.69
C ASP A 10 18.91 6.11 0.82
N THR A 11 20.06 6.73 1.08
CA THR A 11 21.33 6.02 1.31
C THR A 11 21.31 5.12 2.57
N LEU A 12 20.46 5.44 3.56
CA LEU A 12 20.30 4.63 4.77
C LEU A 12 19.50 3.36 4.50
N PHE A 13 18.73 3.34 3.41
CA PHE A 13 17.91 2.21 2.98
C PHE A 13 18.51 1.51 1.75
N GLY A 14 19.84 1.49 1.62
CA GLY A 14 20.50 0.78 0.51
C GLY A 14 20.43 1.50 -0.84
N ASN A 15 20.20 2.81 -0.84
CA ASN A 15 19.91 3.63 -2.03
C ASN A 15 18.54 3.35 -2.65
N GLU A 16 17.59 2.94 -1.82
CA GLU A 16 16.23 2.68 -2.27
C GLU A 16 15.37 3.93 -2.36
N PHE A 17 14.37 3.88 -3.24
CA PHE A 17 13.41 4.97 -3.38
C PHE A 17 12.30 4.88 -2.33
N VAL A 18 12.30 5.84 -1.40
CA VAL A 18 11.29 5.94 -0.32
C VAL A 18 10.42 7.18 -0.52
N ASN A 19 9.20 7.17 0.04
CA ASN A 19 8.24 8.27 -0.17
C ASN A 19 8.71 9.55 0.51
N LEU A 20 8.71 10.66 -0.24
CA LEU A 20 9.04 11.97 0.29
C LEU A 20 7.85 12.54 1.06
N THR A 21 7.99 12.68 2.37
CA THR A 21 6.92 13.23 3.23
C THR A 21 7.15 14.69 3.63
N SER A 22 8.41 15.13 3.64
CA SER A 22 8.82 16.49 3.99
C SER A 22 10.06 16.90 3.19
N MET A 23 10.19 18.18 2.82
CA MET A 23 11.35 18.65 2.06
C MET A 23 12.64 18.67 2.90
N GLU A 24 12.53 18.64 4.23
CA GLU A 24 13.63 18.56 5.18
C GLU A 24 14.31 17.19 5.21
N GLU A 25 13.68 16.17 4.62
CA GLU A 25 14.17 14.79 4.58
C GLU A 25 15.28 14.59 3.53
N ILE A 26 15.38 15.51 2.54
CA ILE A 26 16.29 15.39 1.42
C ILE A 26 17.48 16.36 1.52
N GLN A 27 18.65 15.89 1.11
CA GLN A 27 19.88 16.69 1.05
C GLN A 27 20.00 17.47 -0.27
N ASP A 28 20.93 18.42 -0.32
CA ASP A 28 21.26 19.13 -1.56
C ASP A 28 21.65 18.13 -2.67
N LYS A 29 21.07 18.32 -3.86
CA LYS A 29 21.21 17.45 -5.03
C LYS A 29 20.73 16.00 -4.82
N ALA A 30 19.72 15.77 -3.97
CA ALA A 30 19.03 14.50 -3.87
C ALA A 30 18.40 14.06 -5.21
N THR A 31 18.36 12.76 -5.46
CA THR A 31 17.70 12.18 -6.64
C THR A 31 16.24 11.92 -6.33
N LEU A 32 15.34 12.54 -7.10
CA LEU A 32 13.89 12.38 -6.96
C LEU A 32 13.32 11.52 -8.09
N LYS A 33 12.40 10.63 -7.73
CA LYS A 33 11.58 9.84 -8.65
C LYS A 33 10.13 10.33 -8.57
N VAL A 34 9.58 10.72 -9.72
CA VAL A 34 8.16 11.07 -9.85
C VAL A 34 7.38 9.80 -10.15
N VAL A 35 6.39 9.49 -9.33
CA VAL A 35 5.47 8.36 -9.54
C VAL A 35 4.09 8.91 -9.82
N TYR A 36 3.60 8.71 -11.04
CA TYR A 36 2.25 9.09 -11.42
C TYR A 36 1.23 8.13 -10.81
N ILE A 37 0.18 8.69 -10.22
CA ILE A 37 -0.84 7.98 -9.47
C ILE A 37 -2.06 7.84 -10.38
N SER A 38 -2.44 6.61 -10.73
CA SER A 38 -3.73 6.35 -11.35
C SER A 38 -4.68 5.76 -10.30
N CYS A 39 -5.52 6.59 -9.69
CA CYS A 39 -6.70 6.12 -8.99
C CYS A 39 -7.85 6.15 -9.99
N GLN A 40 -8.34 4.99 -10.44
CA GLN A 40 -9.65 4.94 -11.10
C GLN A 40 -10.68 5.36 -10.05
N PRO A 41 -11.36 6.50 -10.20
CA PRO A 41 -12.44 6.86 -9.30
C PRO A 41 -13.56 5.85 -9.54
N GLN A 42 -13.93 5.07 -8.53
CA GLN A 42 -15.33 4.69 -8.47
C GLN A 42 -16.11 5.99 -8.29
N ASP A 43 -16.97 6.24 -9.26
CA ASP A 43 -17.72 7.46 -9.51
C ASP A 43 -18.29 8.11 -8.24
N GLN A 44 -18.39 9.44 -8.30
CA GLN A 44 -18.85 10.41 -7.28
C GLN A 44 -17.78 10.97 -6.33
N GLY A 45 -17.39 12.20 -6.66
CA GLY A 45 -16.23 12.92 -6.15
C GLY A 45 -16.21 13.20 -4.66
N GLU A 46 -15.02 12.98 -4.09
CA GLU A 46 -14.36 13.70 -3.00
C GLU A 46 -12.89 13.21 -2.98
N PRO A 47 -11.92 13.97 -2.43
CA PRO A 47 -10.50 13.61 -2.52
C PRO A 47 -10.17 12.35 -1.70
N SER A 48 -9.83 11.26 -2.39
CA SER A 48 -9.34 10.01 -1.79
C SER A 48 -7.90 10.20 -1.30
N PHE A 49 -7.65 9.95 -0.01
CA PHE A 49 -6.32 9.91 0.55
C PHE A 49 -5.73 8.52 0.30
N SER A 50 -4.69 8.40 -0.52
CA SER A 50 -4.01 7.13 -0.78
C SER A 50 -2.71 7.05 0.02
N PHE A 51 -2.48 5.95 0.73
CA PHE A 51 -1.19 5.65 1.36
C PHE A 51 -0.49 4.57 0.53
N SER A 52 0.82 4.71 0.32
CA SER A 52 1.61 3.79 -0.50
C SER A 52 2.54 2.98 0.38
N SER A 53 2.46 1.65 0.33
CA SER A 53 3.44 0.77 0.95
C SER A 53 4.70 0.72 0.08
N THR A 54 5.86 0.90 0.70
CA THR A 54 7.20 0.76 0.08
C THR A 54 7.52 -0.72 -0.15
N SER A 55 7.49 -1.16 -1.41
CA SER A 55 8.15 -2.39 -1.86
C SER A 55 9.58 -2.03 -2.28
N ALA A 56 10.57 -2.64 -1.61
CA ALA A 56 11.97 -2.54 -2.02
C ALA A 56 12.20 -3.45 -3.27
N PRO A 57 12.96 -3.02 -4.28
CA PRO A 57 13.52 -3.86 -5.32
C PRO A 57 14.74 -4.66 -4.79
N ASP A 58 14.72 -5.96 -5.08
CA ASP A 58 15.86 -6.84 -4.91
C ASP A 58 16.89 -6.59 -6.03
N ASP A 59 17.84 -5.67 -5.82
CA ASP A 59 19.01 -5.52 -6.69
C ASP A 59 20.22 -6.29 -6.11
N THR A 60 20.31 -7.58 -6.43
CA THR A 60 21.56 -8.36 -6.24
C THR A 60 22.36 -8.34 -7.54
N SER A 61 23.33 -7.43 -7.61
CA SER A 61 24.36 -7.41 -8.64
C SER A 61 25.25 -8.66 -8.55
N SER A 62 25.45 -9.32 -9.70
CA SER A 62 26.24 -10.54 -9.90
C SER A 62 27.73 -10.36 -9.61
N CYS A 63 28.31 -11.29 -8.86
CA CYS A 63 29.69 -11.72 -9.04
C CYS A 63 29.90 -13.18 -8.56
N SER A 64 30.66 -13.93 -9.37
CA SER A 64 31.21 -15.27 -9.16
C SER A 64 30.32 -16.46 -9.52
N GLY A 65 30.74 -17.17 -10.56
CA GLY A 65 30.02 -18.27 -11.18
C GLY A 65 30.14 -19.60 -10.44
N ASP A 66 29.12 -20.42 -10.61
CA ASP A 66 29.22 -21.77 -11.18
C ASP A 66 27.80 -22.22 -11.58
N SER A 67 27.75 -22.97 -12.67
CA SER A 67 26.64 -23.59 -13.34
C SER A 67 25.53 -24.16 -12.45
N THR A 68 24.31 -23.60 -12.55
CA THR A 68 23.06 -24.37 -12.41
C THR A 68 21.95 -23.75 -13.27
N MET A 69 21.19 -24.63 -13.91
CA MET A 69 20.20 -24.32 -14.94
C MET A 69 19.23 -23.21 -14.54
N ILE A 70 19.10 -22.22 -15.44
CA ILE A 70 18.02 -21.24 -15.42
C ILE A 70 16.70 -21.99 -15.60
N LEU A 71 15.93 -22.14 -14.52
CA LEU A 71 14.52 -22.49 -14.61
C LEU A 71 13.78 -21.24 -15.07
N SER A 72 13.74 -21.04 -16.39
CA SER A 72 12.75 -20.17 -17.03
C SER A 72 11.37 -20.77 -16.78
N SER A 73 10.76 -20.43 -15.65
CA SER A 73 9.36 -20.76 -15.38
C SER A 73 8.49 -19.72 -16.07
N SER A 74 8.08 -20.05 -17.29
CA SER A 74 6.83 -19.54 -17.86
C SER A 74 5.67 -20.04 -16.99
N GLU A 75 5.19 -19.21 -16.05
CA GLU A 75 3.87 -19.41 -15.45
C GLU A 75 2.97 -18.25 -15.86
N SER A 76 2.35 -18.41 -17.03
CA SER A 76 1.07 -17.77 -17.29
C SER A 76 0.04 -18.36 -16.33
N THR A 77 -0.82 -17.47 -15.80
CA THR A 77 -1.97 -17.73 -14.92
C THR A 77 -1.67 -18.15 -13.49
N SER A 78 -1.09 -17.25 -12.71
CA SER A 78 -1.51 -17.09 -11.32
C SER A 78 -2.19 -15.74 -11.19
N SER A 79 -3.52 -15.73 -11.15
CA SER A 79 -4.33 -14.56 -10.81
C SER A 79 -4.17 -14.19 -9.33
N ARG A 80 -2.93 -14.14 -8.86
CA ARG A 80 -2.56 -13.64 -7.54
C ARG A 80 -2.36 -12.15 -7.74
N ALA A 81 -3.32 -11.36 -7.30
CA ALA A 81 -3.08 -9.93 -7.15
C ALA A 81 -1.93 -9.79 -6.15
N SER A 82 -0.82 -9.22 -6.60
CA SER A 82 0.24 -8.78 -5.71
C SER A 82 -0.26 -7.59 -4.89
N TRP A 83 0.38 -7.34 -3.75
CA TRP A 83 0.13 -6.11 -3.00
C TRP A 83 0.33 -4.90 -3.92
N PRO A 84 -0.58 -3.90 -3.91
CA PRO A 84 -0.49 -2.80 -4.86
C PRO A 84 0.58 -1.80 -4.41
N ASP A 85 1.32 -1.24 -5.37
CA ASP A 85 2.26 -0.12 -5.15
C ASP A 85 1.53 1.16 -4.69
N LEU A 86 0.21 1.17 -4.82
CA LEU A 86 -0.70 2.23 -4.40
C LEU A 86 -1.97 1.62 -3.80
N PHE A 87 -2.22 1.85 -2.53
CA PHE A 87 -3.45 1.42 -1.88
C PHE A 87 -4.48 2.56 -1.88
N CYS A 88 -5.58 2.37 -2.60
CA CYS A 88 -6.71 3.30 -2.60
C CYS A 88 -7.55 3.09 -1.35
N VAL A 89 -7.79 4.15 -0.57
CA VAL A 89 -8.72 4.07 0.57
C VAL A 89 -10.14 3.84 0.04
N PRO A 90 -10.83 2.78 0.51
CA PRO A 90 -12.19 2.47 0.08
C PRO A 90 -13.19 3.47 0.66
N ARG A 91 -14.38 3.53 0.05
CA ARG A 91 -15.52 4.22 0.66
C ARG A 91 -16.00 3.44 1.88
N PHE A 92 -16.25 4.16 2.96
CA PHE A 92 -16.78 3.59 4.19
C PHE A 92 -18.32 3.59 4.17
N THR A 93 -18.92 3.05 5.23
CA THR A 93 -20.37 3.10 5.42
C THR A 93 -20.85 4.55 5.47
N TYR A 94 -22.10 4.79 5.05
CA TYR A 94 -22.66 6.15 4.99
C TYR A 94 -22.51 6.91 6.32
N ASP A 95 -22.82 6.26 7.45
CA ASP A 95 -22.67 6.85 8.78
C ASP A 95 -21.21 7.22 9.09
N ALA A 96 -20.25 6.36 8.69
CA ALA A 96 -18.83 6.62 8.88
C ALA A 96 -18.36 7.82 8.04
N GLU A 97 -18.77 7.88 6.78
CA GLU A 97 -18.44 8.99 5.88
C GLU A 97 -18.95 10.33 6.41
N ILE A 98 -20.20 10.39 6.88
CA ILE A 98 -20.77 11.61 7.46
C ILE A 98 -19.97 12.06 8.70
N LYS A 99 -19.57 11.12 9.56
CA LYS A 99 -18.73 11.43 10.73
C LYS A 99 -17.36 11.93 10.32
N LEU A 100 -16.72 11.30 9.32
CA LEU A 100 -15.43 11.72 8.79
C LEU A 100 -15.50 13.11 8.17
N GLN A 101 -16.50 13.37 7.33
CA GLN A 101 -16.68 14.66 6.68
C GLN A 101 -16.92 15.78 7.69
N LYS A 102 -17.79 15.54 8.68
CA LYS A 102 -18.03 16.51 9.77
C LYS A 102 -16.75 16.81 10.55
N ALA A 103 -15.96 15.78 10.84
CA ALA A 103 -14.69 15.95 11.53
C ALA A 103 -13.64 16.67 10.69
N HIS A 104 -13.60 16.41 9.38
CA HIS A 104 -12.73 17.12 8.45
C HIS A 104 -13.03 18.63 8.43
N VAL A 105 -14.31 19.00 8.39
CA VAL A 105 -14.73 20.41 8.49
C VAL A 105 -14.31 21.02 9.83
N ALA A 106 -14.61 20.35 10.96
CA ALA A 106 -14.24 20.85 12.29
C ALA A 106 -12.72 21.00 12.48
N PHE A 107 -11.93 20.11 11.87
CA PHE A 107 -10.48 20.21 11.84
C PHE A 107 -10.01 21.44 11.05
N LYS A 108 -10.58 21.69 9.85
CA LYS A 108 -10.22 22.86 9.04
C LYS A 108 -10.61 24.19 9.67
N GLU A 109 -11.73 24.23 10.39
CA GLU A 109 -12.21 25.45 11.03
C GLU A 109 -11.48 25.76 12.34
N ASN A 110 -11.29 24.76 13.19
CA ASN A 110 -10.89 24.98 14.59
C ASN A 110 -9.69 24.13 15.04
N GLY A 111 -9.09 23.34 14.15
CA GLY A 111 -8.02 22.40 14.49
C GLY A 111 -8.48 21.22 15.35
N MET A 112 -9.80 20.97 15.45
CA MET A 112 -10.34 19.93 16.30
C MET A 112 -10.03 18.53 15.73
N LEU A 113 -9.35 17.71 16.53
CA LEU A 113 -9.05 16.33 16.16
C LEU A 113 -10.26 15.41 16.36
N LEU A 114 -10.45 14.46 15.45
CA LEU A 114 -11.45 13.40 15.57
C LEU A 114 -10.99 12.36 16.62
N ILE A 115 -11.85 12.09 17.60
CA ILE A 115 -11.71 10.92 18.48
C ILE A 115 -12.74 9.87 18.03
N PRO A 116 -12.33 8.86 17.25
CA PRO A 116 -13.28 7.91 16.69
C PRO A 116 -13.83 6.97 17.76
N ASP A 117 -15.16 6.87 17.82
CA ASP A 117 -15.86 5.92 18.68
C ASP A 117 -15.58 4.46 18.22
N PRO A 118 -15.77 3.45 19.09
CA PRO A 118 -15.48 2.06 18.74
C PRO A 118 -16.23 1.55 17.50
N LYS A 119 -17.46 2.04 17.27
CA LYS A 119 -18.26 1.65 16.10
C LYS A 119 -17.65 2.22 14.83
N LEU A 120 -17.32 3.51 14.82
CA LEU A 120 -16.66 4.18 13.69
C LEU A 120 -15.34 3.51 13.34
N LYS A 121 -14.54 3.15 14.35
CA LYS A 121 -13.30 2.37 14.13
C LYS A 121 -13.58 1.03 13.46
N SER A 122 -14.59 0.30 13.93
CA SER A 122 -14.97 -0.99 13.35
C SER A 122 -15.42 -0.86 11.90
N ASP A 123 -16.26 0.12 11.60
CA ASP A 123 -16.79 0.36 10.25
C ASP A 123 -15.66 0.71 9.25
N ILE A 124 -14.70 1.53 9.68
CA ILE A 124 -13.51 1.87 8.89
C ILE A 124 -12.64 0.64 8.66
N LEU A 125 -12.35 -0.12 9.71
CA LEU A 125 -11.50 -1.30 9.62
C LEU A 125 -12.11 -2.37 8.72
N GLU A 126 -13.42 -2.60 8.81
CA GLU A 126 -14.14 -3.53 7.93
C GLU A 126 -14.01 -3.13 6.46
N GLY A 127 -14.21 -1.84 6.15
CA GLY A 127 -14.01 -1.33 4.78
C GLY A 127 -12.59 -1.55 4.27
N LEU A 128 -11.58 -1.28 5.11
CA LEU A 128 -10.17 -1.52 4.76
C LEU A 128 -9.89 -3.00 4.52
N ILE A 129 -10.39 -3.89 5.38
CA ILE A 129 -10.23 -5.33 5.24
C ILE A 129 -10.82 -5.78 3.90
N GLN A 130 -12.04 -5.38 3.58
CA GLN A 130 -12.70 -5.75 2.32
C GLN A 130 -11.89 -5.34 1.08
N GLU A 131 -11.19 -4.20 1.14
CA GLU A 131 -10.31 -3.76 0.05
C GLU A 131 -9.00 -4.54 0.03
N ILE A 132 -8.36 -4.74 1.19
CA ILE A 132 -7.09 -5.45 1.34
C ILE A 132 -7.20 -6.91 0.90
N VAL A 133 -8.32 -7.58 1.21
CA VAL A 133 -8.59 -8.99 0.83
C VAL A 133 -8.48 -9.22 -0.68
N LYS A 134 -8.73 -8.20 -1.50
CA LYS A 134 -8.60 -8.31 -2.96
C LYS A 134 -7.16 -8.51 -3.42
N TYR A 135 -6.19 -8.04 -2.61
CA TYR A 135 -4.76 -8.05 -2.93
C TYR A 135 -3.97 -9.05 -2.10
N THR A 136 -4.52 -9.54 -1.00
CA THR A 136 -3.89 -10.61 -0.25
C THR A 136 -4.37 -11.93 -0.80
N VAL A 137 -3.43 -12.79 -1.17
CA VAL A 137 -3.67 -14.24 -1.20
C VAL A 137 -3.85 -14.63 0.25
N TYR A 138 -5.02 -14.36 0.84
CA TYR A 138 -5.41 -14.88 2.15
C TYR A 138 -4.99 -16.33 2.16
N LEU A 139 -3.99 -16.66 2.99
CA LEU A 139 -3.36 -17.97 3.12
C LEU A 139 -4.36 -19.10 2.81
N THR A 140 -4.49 -19.46 1.55
CA THR A 140 -5.57 -20.35 1.11
C THR A 140 -5.12 -21.74 1.51
N ALA A 141 -5.49 -22.20 2.70
CA ALA A 141 -5.50 -23.60 3.15
C ALA A 141 -4.18 -24.40 3.12
N VAL A 142 -3.05 -23.89 2.62
CA VAL A 142 -1.82 -24.67 2.42
C VAL A 142 -0.96 -24.82 3.68
N ASN A 143 -1.12 -23.96 4.69
CA ASN A 143 -0.40 -24.12 5.97
C ASN A 143 -1.12 -25.02 6.99
N LEU A 144 -2.42 -25.31 6.81
CA LEU A 144 -3.13 -26.23 7.71
C LEU A 144 -2.86 -27.72 7.39
N THR A 145 -2.54 -28.06 6.14
CA THR A 145 -2.38 -29.46 5.72
C THR A 145 -0.97 -30.03 5.94
N LYS A 146 0.04 -29.17 6.15
CA LYS A 146 1.40 -29.63 6.53
C LYS A 146 1.52 -30.05 8.00
N LEU A 147 0.59 -29.66 8.87
CA LEU A 147 0.57 -30.07 10.28
C LEU A 147 -0.13 -31.41 10.53
N GLN A 148 -0.79 -32.01 9.52
CA GLN A 148 -1.49 -33.30 9.68
C GLN A 148 -0.81 -34.49 8.98
N ARG A 149 0.31 -34.30 8.27
CA ARG A 149 1.04 -35.41 7.60
C ARG A 149 2.29 -35.90 8.34
N HIS A 150 2.64 -35.33 9.49
CA HIS A 150 3.76 -35.80 10.32
C HIS A 150 3.33 -36.57 11.59
N SER A 151 2.04 -36.94 11.71
CA SER A 151 1.54 -37.82 12.76
C SER A 151 0.80 -39.02 12.16
N SER A 152 1.54 -39.89 11.46
CA SER A 152 1.16 -41.28 11.22
C SER A 152 2.42 -42.12 11.11
#